data_AF-A0A5I0M182-F1
#
_entry.id   AF-A0A5I0M182-F1
#
_cell.length_a   1.000
_cell.length_b   1.000
_cell.length_c   1.000
_cell.angle_alpha   90.00
_cell.angle_beta   90.00
_cell.angle_gamma   90.00
#
_symmetry.space_group_name_H-M   'P 1'
#
loop_
_entity.id
_entity.type
_entity.pdbx_description
1 polymer ?
#
loop_
_entity_poly.entity_id
_entity_poly.type
_entity_poly.pdbx_seq_one_letter_code
_entity_poly.pdbx_strand_id
1 'polypeptide(L)'
;MTLEQRVESLEFTVGFPKENGVRISFGENLRMSSTQRIGSNVSVKIGKETLATIQYSEDLTPELTLEKYNQRAKEHAQNIVSKIIETAQNQAAFDSNVNAALDNAKQNLISNTRQFQS
;
A
#
# COMPACT_ATOMS: atom_id res chain seq x y z
N MET A 1 31.98 -2.38 -12.98
CA MET A 1 31.51 -1.73 -11.74
C MET A 1 30.11 -2.23 -11.46
N THR A 2 29.95 -3.08 -10.46
CA THR A 2 28.64 -3.48 -9.93
C THR A 2 28.13 -2.33 -9.07
N LEU A 3 27.09 -1.63 -9.52
CA LEU A 3 26.33 -0.69 -8.70
C LEU A 3 25.66 -1.52 -7.61
N GLU A 4 26.23 -1.57 -6.41
CA GLU A 4 25.51 -2.03 -5.23
C GLU A 4 24.35 -1.05 -5.01
N GLN A 5 23.16 -1.43 -5.48
CA GLN A 5 21.92 -0.76 -5.12
C GLN A 5 21.74 -0.92 -3.61
N ARG A 6 22.14 0.10 -2.86
CA ARG A 6 21.75 0.24 -1.46
C ARG A 6 20.25 0.48 -1.44
N VAL A 7 19.49 -0.58 -1.20
CA VAL A 7 18.05 -0.47 -0.95
C VAL A 7 17.91 0.12 0.45
N GLU A 8 17.61 1.42 0.51
CA GLU A 8 17.24 2.05 1.77
C GLU A 8 15.92 1.44 2.27
N SER A 9 15.88 1.07 3.55
CA SER A 9 14.69 0.46 4.15
C SER A 9 13.55 1.45 4.30
N LEU A 10 12.32 0.98 4.10
CA LEU A 10 11.13 1.77 4.40
C LEU A 10 10.99 2.00 5.92
N GLU A 11 10.85 3.25 6.30
CA GLU A 11 10.59 3.68 7.67
C GLU A 11 9.12 4.08 7.83
N PHE A 12 8.52 3.68 8.95
CA PHE A 12 7.12 3.98 9.28
C PHE A 12 7.08 4.78 10.58
N THR A 13 6.71 6.05 10.49
CA THR A 13 6.59 6.96 11.64
C THR A 13 5.13 7.27 11.92
N VAL A 14 4.63 6.84 13.07
CA VAL A 14 3.25 7.12 13.50
C VAL A 14 3.21 8.49 14.17
N GLY A 15 2.31 9.36 13.71
CA GLY A 15 2.04 10.64 14.35
C GLY A 15 1.28 10.47 15.67
N PHE A 16 1.33 11.49 16.53
CA PHE A 16 0.57 11.45 17.78
C PHE A 16 -0.95 11.39 17.49
N PRO A 17 -1.70 10.45 18.07
CA PRO A 17 -3.14 10.37 17.87
C PRO A 17 -3.86 11.59 18.42
N LYS A 18 -4.78 12.13 17.64
CA LYS A 18 -5.64 13.26 18.02
C LYS A 18 -7.10 12.86 17.88
N GLU A 19 -7.97 13.66 18.47
CA GLU A 19 -9.41 13.55 18.27
C GLU A 19 -9.74 13.55 16.77
N ASN A 20 -10.51 12.57 16.32
CA ASN A 20 -10.87 12.37 14.91
C ASN A 20 -12.38 12.13 14.74
N GLY A 21 -13.17 13.00 15.38
CA GLY A 21 -14.63 12.97 15.32
C GLY A 21 -15.26 11.88 16.18
N VAL A 22 -16.58 11.70 16.00
CA VAL A 22 -17.41 10.80 16.80
C VAL A 22 -18.12 9.83 15.85
N ARG A 23 -18.09 8.54 16.20
CA ARG A 23 -18.92 7.53 15.56
C ARG A 23 -20.27 7.47 16.26
N ILE A 24 -21.34 7.73 15.53
CA ILE A 24 -22.72 7.47 16.00
C ILE A 24 -23.16 6.10 15.49
N SER A 25 -23.81 5.33 16.33
CA SER A 25 -24.37 4.03 15.97
C SER A 25 -25.75 3.85 16.61
N PHE A 26 -26.63 3.13 15.93
CA PHE A 26 -27.98 2.84 16.40
C PHE A 26 -28.12 1.33 16.60
N GLY A 27 -28.42 0.93 17.82
CA GLY A 27 -28.70 -0.46 18.19
C GLY A 27 -30.18 -0.80 18.10
N GLU A 28 -30.55 -1.92 18.72
CA GLU A 28 -31.96 -2.33 18.86
C GLU A 28 -32.83 -1.20 19.44
N ASN A 29 -34.08 -1.12 18.98
CA ASN A 29 -35.04 -0.07 19.34
C ASN A 29 -34.52 1.37 19.07
N LEU A 30 -33.65 1.56 18.06
CA LEU A 30 -33.04 2.85 17.71
C LEU A 30 -32.21 3.46 18.85
N ARG A 31 -31.72 2.63 19.79
CA ARG A 31 -30.88 3.12 20.88
C ARG A 31 -29.59 3.70 20.31
N MET A 32 -29.41 5.01 20.46
CA MET A 32 -28.21 5.70 20.01
C MET A 32 -27.03 5.43 20.97
N SER A 33 -25.86 5.18 20.40
CA SER A 33 -24.58 5.23 21.09
C SER A 33 -23.59 6.10 20.30
N SER A 34 -22.65 6.71 21.02
CA SER A 34 -21.59 7.52 20.45
C SER A 34 -20.25 7.08 21.01
N THR A 35 -19.27 6.89 20.14
CA THR A 35 -17.89 6.58 20.53
C THR A 35 -16.96 7.62 19.95
N GLN A 36 -16.13 8.23 20.80
CA GLN A 36 -15.08 9.13 20.34
C GLN A 36 -14.09 8.35 19.48
N ARG A 37 -13.62 8.95 18.39
CA ARG A 37 -12.56 8.37 17.56
C ARG A 37 -11.27 9.15 17.74
N ILE A 38 -10.17 8.43 17.58
CA ILE A 38 -8.83 9.02 17.47
C ILE A 38 -8.18 8.63 16.15
N GLY A 39 -7.27 9.48 15.67
CA GLY A 39 -6.59 9.25 14.40
C GLY A 39 -5.25 9.96 14.32
N SER A 40 -4.41 9.45 13.43
CA SER A 40 -3.10 10.00 13.11
C SER A 40 -2.68 9.61 11.70
N ASN A 41 -1.66 10.30 11.22
CA ASN A 41 -1.00 9.96 9.98
C ASN A 41 0.22 9.07 10.26
N VAL A 42 0.41 8.04 9.45
CA VAL A 42 1.63 7.25 9.39
C VAL A 42 2.42 7.71 8.17
N SER A 43 3.58 8.30 8.41
CA SER A 43 4.50 8.68 7.35
C SER A 43 5.33 7.48 6.93
N VAL A 44 5.33 7.17 5.64
CA VAL A 44 6.18 6.14 5.03
C VAL A 44 7.33 6.83 4.32
N LYS A 45 8.56 6.53 4.72
CA LYS A 45 9.77 7.22 4.25
C LYS A 45 10.80 6.26 3.68
N ILE A 46 11.61 6.78 2.77
CA ILE A 46 12.88 6.19 2.36
C ILE A 46 13.96 7.26 2.53
N GLY A 47 14.93 7.01 3.41
CA GLY A 47 15.90 8.01 3.82
C GLY A 47 15.20 9.29 4.34
N LYS A 48 15.39 10.41 3.62
CA LYS A 48 14.78 11.71 3.97
C LYS A 48 13.47 12.01 3.26
N GLU A 49 13.07 11.18 2.29
CA GLU A 49 11.91 11.42 1.43
C GLU A 49 10.67 10.73 2.02
N THR A 50 9.55 11.47 2.08
CA THR A 50 8.25 10.90 2.43
C THR A 50 7.57 10.42 1.16
N LEU A 51 7.43 9.10 1.02
CA LEU A 51 6.80 8.46 -0.13
C LEU A 51 5.28 8.48 -0.04
N ALA A 52 4.74 8.33 1.17
CA ALA A 52 3.30 8.30 1.39
C ALA A 52 2.92 8.73 2.80
N THR A 53 1.69 9.22 2.93
CA THR A 53 1.03 9.47 4.21
C THR A 53 -0.23 8.63 4.28
N ILE A 54 -0.27 7.68 5.21
CA ILE A 54 -1.39 6.75 5.38
C ILE A 54 -2.18 7.16 6.61
N GLN A 55 -3.47 7.43 6.46
CA GLN A 55 -4.34 7.79 7.58
C GLN A 55 -4.77 6.53 8.33
N TYR A 56 -4.69 6.56 9.66
CA TYR A 56 -5.21 5.52 10.53
C TYR A 56 -6.11 6.13 11.60
N SER A 57 -7.27 5.51 11.83
CA SER A 57 -8.19 5.92 12.88
C SER A 57 -8.93 4.74 13.49
N GLU A 58 -9.20 4.81 14.78
CA GLU A 58 -9.94 3.79 15.53
C GLU A 58 -10.83 4.43 16.59
N ASP A 59 -11.74 3.63 17.13
CA ASP A 59 -12.59 4.01 18.24
C ASP A 59 -11.73 4.11 19.52
N LEU A 60 -11.95 5.16 20.31
CA LEU A 60 -11.29 5.32 21.60
C LEU A 60 -11.90 4.34 22.59
N THR A 61 -11.08 3.43 23.12
CA THR A 61 -11.49 2.48 24.16
C THR A 61 -10.75 2.74 25.48
N PRO A 62 -11.31 2.31 26.63
CA PRO A 62 -10.66 2.48 27.93
C PRO A 62 -9.29 1.78 28.04
N GLU A 63 -9.08 0.69 27.30
CA GLU A 63 -7.85 -0.12 27.33
C GLU A 63 -6.76 0.39 26.36
N LEU A 64 -7.02 1.50 25.68
CA LEU A 64 -6.13 2.07 24.70
C LEU A 64 -4.85 2.61 25.36
N THR A 65 -3.70 2.21 24.83
CA THR A 65 -2.40 2.81 25.15
C THR A 65 -1.75 3.33 23.88
N LEU A 66 -0.89 4.35 24.01
CA LEU A 66 -0.18 4.94 22.87
C LEU A 66 0.68 3.89 22.14
N GLU A 67 1.30 2.98 22.88
CA GLU A 67 2.10 1.88 22.32
C GLU A 67 1.25 0.96 21.44
N LYS A 68 0.10 0.49 21.96
CA LYS A 68 -0.82 -0.37 21.22
C LYS A 68 -1.40 0.33 19.98
N TYR A 69 -1.75 1.61 20.12
CA TYR A 69 -2.18 2.44 18.99
C TYR A 69 -1.09 2.51 17.91
N ASN A 70 0.15 2.83 18.30
CA ASN A 70 1.28 2.94 17.38
C ASN A 70 1.57 1.62 16.66
N GLN A 71 1.49 0.49 17.36
CA GLN A 71 1.66 -0.82 16.75
C GLN A 71 0.59 -1.06 15.67
N ARG A 72 -0.70 -0.87 15.98
CA ARG A 72 -1.78 -1.08 15.00
C ARG A 72 -1.71 -0.12 13.82
N ALA A 73 -1.41 1.16 14.08
CA ALA A 73 -1.26 2.16 13.02
C ALA A 73 -0.10 1.79 12.07
N LYS A 74 1.03 1.36 12.63
CA LYS A 74 2.19 0.90 11.84
C LYS A 74 1.86 -0.36 11.04
N GLU A 75 1.27 -1.38 11.65
CA GLU A 75 0.85 -2.61 10.96
C GLU A 75 -0.15 -2.32 9.84
N HIS A 76 -1.11 -1.42 10.07
CA HIS A 76 -2.05 -0.97 9.04
C HIS A 76 -1.34 -0.34 7.83
N ALA A 77 -0.40 0.58 8.08
CA ALA A 77 0.38 1.22 7.03
C ALA A 77 1.27 0.22 6.27
N GLN A 78 1.94 -0.70 6.99
CA GLN A 78 2.73 -1.77 6.38
C GLN A 78 1.87 -2.66 5.49
N ASN A 79 0.69 -3.07 5.93
CA ASN A 79 -0.22 -3.90 5.15
C ASN A 79 -0.70 -3.20 3.87
N ILE A 80 -0.98 -1.89 3.92
CA ILE A 80 -1.33 -1.11 2.73
C ILE A 80 -0.15 -1.06 1.76
N VAL A 81 1.05 -0.73 2.24
CA VAL A 81 2.25 -0.66 1.40
C VAL A 81 2.56 -2.02 0.76
N SER A 82 2.49 -3.12 1.51
CA SER A 82 2.69 -4.46 0.98
C SER A 82 1.72 -4.79 -0.16
N LYS A 83 0.44 -4.46 -0.01
CA LYS A 83 -0.57 -4.67 -1.07
C LYS A 83 -0.30 -3.84 -2.33
N ILE A 84 0.18 -2.61 -2.17
CA ILE A 84 0.56 -1.74 -3.29
C ILE A 84 1.76 -2.36 -4.03
N ILE A 85 2.79 -2.79 -3.31
CA ILE A 85 3.98 -3.43 -3.88
C ILE A 85 3.60 -4.71 -4.63
N GLU A 86 2.78 -5.57 -4.02
CA GLU A 86 2.30 -6.81 -4.63
C GLU A 86 1.52 -6.52 -5.93
N THR A 87 0.60 -5.56 -5.90
CA THR A 87 -0.18 -5.17 -7.08
C THR A 87 0.71 -4.63 -8.19
N ALA A 88 1.70 -3.80 -7.86
CA ALA A 88 2.64 -3.25 -8.84
C ALA A 88 3.53 -4.34 -9.47
N GLN A 89 3.99 -5.30 -8.67
CA GLN A 89 4.76 -6.44 -9.17
C GLN A 89 3.94 -7.31 -10.12
N ASN A 90 2.68 -7.59 -9.76
CA ASN A 90 1.76 -8.35 -10.61
C ASN A 90 1.49 -7.63 -11.94
N GLN A 91 1.29 -6.32 -11.91
CA GLN A 91 1.11 -5.52 -13.13
C GLN A 91 2.38 -5.54 -14.01
N ALA A 92 3.56 -5.34 -13.42
CA ALA A 92 4.82 -5.38 -14.16
C ALA A 92 5.09 -6.75 -14.81
N ALA A 93 4.76 -7.84 -14.10
CA ALA A 93 4.88 -9.19 -14.65
C ALA A 93 3.91 -9.42 -15.81
N PHE A 94 2.66 -8.96 -15.70
CA PHE A 94 1.69 -9.02 -16.79
C PHE A 94 2.17 -8.27 -18.03
N ASP A 95 2.63 -7.02 -17.87
CA ASP A 95 3.12 -6.19 -18.97
C ASP A 95 4.35 -6.84 -19.65
N SER A 96 5.26 -7.42 -18.87
CA SER A 96 6.42 -8.16 -19.40
C SER A 96 5.98 -9.36 -20.26
N ASN A 97 4.98 -10.11 -19.83
CA ASN A 97 4.47 -11.26 -20.57
C ASN A 97 3.80 -10.85 -21.89
N VAL A 98 3.02 -9.77 -21.87
CA VAL A 98 2.39 -9.22 -23.08
C VAL A 98 3.43 -8.76 -24.08
N ASN A 99 4.47 -8.06 -23.63
CA ASN A 99 5.56 -7.61 -24.48
C ASN A 99 6.29 -8.78 -25.14
N ALA A 100 6.62 -9.83 -24.36
CA ALA A 100 7.24 -11.03 -24.89
C ALA A 100 6.37 -11.75 -25.95
N ALA A 101 5.06 -11.85 -25.71
CA ALA A 101 4.12 -12.45 -26.66
C ALA A 101 4.04 -11.64 -27.97
N LEU A 102 4.01 -10.31 -27.87
CA LEU A 102 3.99 -9.43 -29.03
C LEU A 102 5.28 -9.53 -29.86
N ASP A 103 6.43 -9.58 -29.20
CA ASP A 103 7.73 -9.71 -29.88
C ASP A 103 7.84 -11.06 -30.60
N ASN A 104 7.38 -12.14 -29.97
CA ASN A 104 7.29 -13.45 -30.61
C ASN A 104 6.37 -13.43 -31.84
N ALA A 105 5.20 -12.81 -31.75
CA ALA A 105 4.27 -12.69 -32.87
C ALA A 105 4.89 -11.92 -34.05
N LYS A 106 5.60 -10.81 -33.79
CA LYS A 106 6.32 -10.05 -34.82
C LYS A 106 7.41 -10.90 -35.49
N GLN A 107 8.20 -11.64 -34.72
CA GLN A 107 9.26 -12.50 -35.28
C GLN A 107 8.70 -13.61 -36.16
N ASN A 108 7.57 -14.22 -35.77
CA ASN A 108 6.90 -15.25 -36.56
C ASN A 108 6.39 -14.69 -37.90
N LEU A 109 5.76 -13.51 -37.89
CA LEU A 109 5.31 -12.85 -39.12
C LEU A 109 6.48 -12.57 -40.07
N ILE A 110 7.57 -11.99 -39.56
CA ILE A 110 8.78 -11.71 -40.34
C ILE A 110 9.37 -12.99 -40.93
N SER A 111 9.45 -14.06 -40.13
CA SER A 111 9.99 -15.35 -40.57
C SER A 111 9.15 -15.97 -41.69
N ASN A 112 7.82 -15.94 -41.55
CA ASN A 112 6.90 -16.46 -42.56
C ASN A 112 6.99 -15.65 -43.86
N THR A 113 7.04 -14.31 -43.81
CA THR A 113 7.18 -13.48 -45.01
C THR A 113 8.46 -13.79 -45.79
N ARG A 114 9.58 -14.06 -45.11
CA ARG A 114 10.84 -14.45 -45.78
C ARG A 114 10.73 -15.80 -46.49
N GLN A 115 9.99 -16.76 -45.92
CA GLN A 115 9.78 -18.08 -46.55
C GLN A 115 8.95 -18.00 -47.83
N PHE A 116 8.06 -17.02 -47.97
CA PHE A 116 7.28 -16.82 -49.22
C PHE A 116 8.02 -16.04 -50.31
N GLN A 117 9.22 -15.51 -50.01
CA GLN A 117 10.04 -14.73 -50.94
C GLN A 117 11.25 -15.51 -51.49
N SER A 118 11.47 -16.75 -51.02
CA SER A 118 12.49 -17.70 -51.51
C SER A 118 11.86 -18.75 -52.41
#